data_AF-A0A7W9GDW1-F1
#
_entry.id   AF-A0A7W9GDW1-F1
#
_cell.length_a   1.000
_cell.length_b   1.000
_cell.length_c   1.000
_cell.angle_alpha   90.00
_cell.angle_beta   90.00
_cell.angle_gamma   90.00
#
_symmetry.space_group_name_H-M   'P 1'
#
loop_
_entity.id
_entity.type
_entity.pdbx_description
1 polymer ?
#
loop_
_entity_poly.entity_id
_entity_poly.type
_entity_poly.pdbx_seq_one_letter_code
_entity_poly.pdbx_strand_id
1 'polypeptide(L)'
;MGFAAAWAADIELELLSGPLQGTYNPSRHGAALFAFFAGMAESEREYIREKSLEGPASARERGRRGGRPKVFDDDMIATRRSLRARGVAVPDIARKLVIPAGKNKGKHPSVASVYRVLADGDAAVGGTVRIGPGRLVCG
;
A
#
# COMPACT_ATOMS: atom_id res chain seq x y z
N MET A 1 -11.06 -16.06 1.06
CA MET A 1 -10.61 -17.15 1.95
C MET A 1 -11.32 -16.94 3.28
N GLY A 2 -12.34 -17.77 3.54
CA GLY A 2 -13.36 -17.54 4.56
C GLY A 2 -12.90 -17.78 6.00
N PHE A 3 -13.70 -17.25 6.92
CA PHE A 3 -13.59 -17.19 8.38
C PHE A 3 -13.39 -18.53 9.12
N ALA A 4 -13.16 -19.64 8.42
CA ALA A 4 -13.04 -20.97 9.00
C ALA A 4 -11.74 -21.21 9.78
N ALA A 5 -10.71 -20.35 9.67
CA ALA A 5 -9.37 -20.66 10.15
C ALA A 5 -8.96 -20.02 11.50
N ALA A 6 -9.87 -19.34 12.22
CA ALA A 6 -9.52 -18.65 13.47
C ALA A 6 -9.87 -19.44 14.76
N TRP A 7 -10.61 -20.54 14.67
CA TRP A 7 -11.10 -21.31 15.82
C TRP A 7 -10.40 -22.67 15.94
N ALA A 8 -9.06 -22.66 15.93
CA ALA A 8 -8.26 -23.86 16.24
C ALA A 8 -7.85 -23.91 17.72
N ALA A 9 -8.22 -22.91 18.51
CA ALA A 9 -8.00 -22.90 19.95
C ALA A 9 -9.23 -23.49 20.66
N ASP A 10 -8.97 -24.39 21.61
CA ASP A 10 -9.96 -24.99 22.52
C ASP A 10 -10.49 -23.92 23.48
N ILE A 11 -11.34 -23.02 22.96
CA ILE A 11 -11.91 -21.91 23.69
C ILE A 11 -13.32 -22.29 24.11
N GLU A 12 -13.54 -22.26 25.41
CA GLU A 12 -14.81 -22.53 26.05
C GLU A 12 -15.35 -21.25 26.70
N LEU A 13 -16.60 -20.91 26.41
CA LEU A 13 -17.28 -19.74 26.94
C LEU A 13 -18.20 -20.18 28.08
N GLU A 14 -17.88 -19.79 29.31
CA GLU A 14 -18.72 -20.02 30.48
C GLU A 14 -19.48 -18.75 30.86
N LEU A 15 -20.82 -18.80 30.80
CA LEU A 15 -21.68 -17.74 31.29
C LEU A 15 -22.06 -18.06 32.73
N LEU A 16 -21.56 -17.26 33.67
CA LEU A 16 -21.78 -17.43 35.11
C LEU A 16 -23.17 -16.97 35.58
N SER A 17 -23.89 -16.20 34.76
CA SER A 17 -25.20 -15.65 35.11
C SER A 17 -26.04 -15.28 33.87
N GLY A 18 -27.35 -15.15 34.07
CA GLY A 18 -28.32 -14.78 33.03
C GLY A 18 -29.10 -15.99 32.48
N PRO A 19 -30.07 -15.75 31.58
CA PRO A 19 -30.93 -16.81 31.04
C PRO A 19 -30.20 -17.83 30.15
N LEU A 20 -28.97 -17.51 29.73
CA LEU A 20 -28.08 -18.38 28.96
C LEU A 20 -26.91 -18.88 29.82
N GLN A 21 -27.15 -19.14 31.11
CA GLN A 21 -26.12 -19.68 32.00
C GLN A 21 -25.69 -21.08 31.54
N GLY A 22 -24.38 -21.32 31.52
CA GLY A 22 -23.82 -22.59 31.11
C GLY A 22 -22.54 -22.43 30.29
N THR A 23 -22.04 -23.57 29.85
CA THR A 23 -20.77 -23.69 29.15
C THR A 23 -21.03 -23.90 27.65
N TYR A 24 -20.30 -23.18 26.80
CA TYR A 24 -20.52 -23.15 25.35
C TYR A 24 -19.20 -23.34 24.61
N ASN A 25 -19.17 -24.35 23.75
CA ASN A 25 -18.04 -24.72 22.91
C ASN A 25 -18.41 -24.52 21.42
N PRO A 26 -17.53 -23.92 20.60
CA PRO A 26 -17.78 -23.62 19.19
C PRO A 26 -18.00 -24.85 18.30
N SER A 27 -17.56 -26.05 18.72
CA SER A 27 -17.70 -27.30 17.96
C SER A 27 -18.91 -28.15 18.34
N ARG A 28 -19.61 -27.83 19.44
CA ARG A 28 -20.74 -28.64 19.96
C ARG A 28 -21.94 -27.76 20.34
N HIS A 29 -22.34 -27.74 21.60
CA HIS A 29 -23.54 -27.05 22.11
C HIS A 29 -23.54 -25.52 21.99
N GLY A 30 -22.43 -24.90 21.59
CA GLY A 30 -22.32 -23.45 21.37
C GLY A 30 -22.25 -23.03 19.91
N ALA A 31 -22.18 -23.96 18.96
CA ALA A 31 -21.87 -23.65 17.56
C ALA A 31 -22.78 -22.58 16.94
N ALA A 32 -24.09 -22.65 17.20
CA ALA A 32 -25.05 -21.66 16.71
C ALA A 32 -24.84 -20.26 17.30
N LEU A 33 -24.50 -20.16 18.59
CA LEU A 33 -24.25 -18.91 19.28
C LEU A 33 -22.99 -18.23 18.71
N PHE A 34 -21.92 -19.00 18.53
CA PHE A 34 -20.68 -18.51 17.93
C PHE A 34 -20.87 -18.13 16.46
N ALA A 35 -21.66 -18.89 15.68
CA ALA A 35 -21.98 -18.55 14.30
C ALA A 35 -22.78 -17.24 14.20
N PHE A 36 -23.75 -17.03 15.10
CA PHE A 36 -24.53 -15.79 15.17
C PHE A 36 -23.64 -14.58 15.48
N PHE A 37 -22.81 -14.66 16.53
CA PHE A 37 -21.90 -13.56 16.86
C PHE A 37 -20.79 -13.35 15.83
N ALA A 38 -20.33 -14.41 15.16
CA ALA A 38 -19.39 -14.27 14.05
C ALA A 38 -20.04 -13.50 12.88
N GLY A 39 -21.29 -13.83 12.51
CA GLY A 39 -22.02 -13.11 11.48
C GLY A 39 -22.31 -11.66 11.85
N MET A 40 -22.65 -11.40 13.12
CA MET A 40 -22.84 -10.04 13.64
C MET A 40 -21.52 -9.25 13.61
N ALA A 41 -20.42 -9.85 14.06
CA ALA A 41 -19.10 -9.21 14.04
C ALA A 41 -18.63 -8.92 12.60
N GLU A 42 -18.95 -9.79 11.64
CA GLU A 42 -18.67 -9.54 10.22
C GLU A 42 -19.52 -8.37 9.69
N SER A 43 -20.80 -8.32 10.04
CA SER A 43 -21.72 -7.24 9.66
C SER A 43 -21.28 -5.88 10.23
N GLU A 44 -20.87 -5.84 11.49
CA GLU A 44 -20.35 -4.63 12.13
C GLU A 44 -19.02 -4.19 11.50
N ARG A 45 -18.12 -5.13 11.20
CA ARG A 45 -16.88 -4.82 10.47
C ARG A 45 -17.17 -4.22 9.10
N GLU A 46 -18.16 -4.75 8.38
CA GLU A 46 -18.55 -4.24 7.06
C GLU A 46 -19.21 -2.85 7.17
N TYR A 47 -20.08 -2.65 8.15
CA TYR A 47 -20.66 -1.34 8.46
C TYR A 47 -19.59 -0.28 8.78
N ILE A 48 -18.59 -0.62 9.60
CA ILE A 48 -17.46 0.27 9.92
C ILE A 48 -16.64 0.58 8.67
N ARG A 49 -16.43 -0.38 7.78
CA ARG A 49 -15.72 -0.17 6.51
C ARG A 49 -16.46 0.79 5.60
N GLU A 50 -17.76 0.60 5.42
CA GLU A 50 -18.59 1.46 4.60
C GLU A 50 -18.52 2.92 5.08
N LYS A 51 -18.67 3.14 6.39
CA LYS A 51 -18.52 4.48 6.98
C LYS A 51 -17.11 5.04 6.92
N SER A 52 -16.08 4.19 6.99
CA SER A 52 -14.69 4.62 6.88
C SER A 52 -14.32 5.12 5.48
N LEU A 53 -15.12 4.85 4.44
CA LEU A 53 -14.86 5.32 3.08
C LEU A 53 -15.32 6.77 2.84
N GLU A 54 -16.29 7.27 3.61
CA GLU A 54 -16.78 8.65 3.51
C GLU A 54 -15.66 9.68 3.82
N GLY A 55 -14.79 9.36 4.79
CA GLY A 55 -13.67 10.23 5.17
C GLY A 55 -12.62 10.41 4.05
N PRO A 56 -12.03 9.33 3.51
CA PRO A 56 -11.10 9.38 2.38
C PRO A 56 -11.72 9.93 1.10
N ALA A 57 -13.01 9.72 0.86
CA ALA A 57 -13.72 10.31 -0.28
C ALA A 57 -13.78 11.84 -0.14
N SER A 58 -14.26 12.35 1.00
CA SER A 58 -14.30 13.79 1.27
C SER A 58 -12.89 14.42 1.32
N ALA A 59 -11.89 13.70 1.82
CA ALA A 59 -10.50 14.15 1.78
C ALA A 59 -9.96 14.26 0.35
N ARG A 60 -10.30 13.31 -0.54
CA ARG A 60 -9.93 13.35 -1.96
C ARG A 60 -10.60 14.52 -2.68
N GLU A 61 -11.87 14.80 -2.40
CA GLU A 61 -12.58 15.98 -2.93
C GLU A 61 -11.90 17.29 -2.52
N ARG A 62 -11.41 17.37 -1.28
CA ARG A 62 -10.60 18.49 -0.78
C ARG A 62 -9.15 18.48 -1.30
N GLY A 63 -8.83 17.65 -2.30
CA GLY A 63 -7.51 17.55 -2.92
C GLY A 63 -6.46 16.78 -2.11
N ARG A 64 -6.81 16.20 -0.96
CA ARG A 64 -5.89 15.38 -0.15
C ARG A 64 -5.89 13.95 -0.66
N ARG A 65 -4.86 13.61 -1.45
CA ARG A 65 -4.56 12.21 -1.79
C ARG A 65 -3.76 11.59 -0.65
N GLY A 66 -4.41 10.71 0.12
CA GLY A 66 -3.73 9.89 1.13
C GLY A 66 -2.71 8.95 0.49
N GLY A 67 -1.77 8.44 1.30
CA GLY A 67 -0.71 7.54 0.86
C GLY A 67 0.67 7.98 1.34
N ARG A 68 1.72 7.25 0.94
CA ARG A 68 3.10 7.60 1.26
C ARG A 68 3.50 8.85 0.45
N PRO A 69 3.97 9.94 1.09
CA PRO A 69 4.44 11.12 0.38
C PRO A 69 5.51 10.75 -0.66
N LYS A 70 5.39 11.34 -1.86
CA LYS A 70 6.37 11.13 -2.94
C LYS A 70 7.72 11.67 -2.50
N VAL A 71 8.75 10.84 -2.60
CA VAL A 71 10.13 11.18 -2.23
C VAL A 71 10.79 12.07 -3.29
N PHE A 72 10.32 11.99 -4.54
CA PHE A 72 10.79 12.79 -5.67
C PHE A 72 9.88 14.00 -5.89
N ASP A 73 10.45 15.18 -5.71
CA ASP A 73 9.86 16.45 -6.12
C ASP A 73 10.10 16.72 -7.62
N ASP A 74 9.39 17.68 -8.20
CA ASP A 74 9.47 17.98 -9.63
C ASP A 74 10.85 18.51 -10.04
N ASP A 75 11.49 19.32 -9.18
CA ASP A 75 12.87 19.80 -9.40
C ASP A 75 13.89 18.67 -9.40
N MET A 76 13.69 17.68 -8.51
CA MET A 76 14.52 16.48 -8.48
C MET A 76 14.35 15.66 -9.76
N ILE A 77 13.13 15.56 -10.28
CA ILE A 77 12.83 14.85 -11.53
C ILE A 77 13.49 15.57 -12.71
N ALA A 78 13.43 16.90 -12.78
CA ALA A 78 14.08 17.69 -13.82
C ALA A 78 15.61 17.53 -13.78
N THR A 79 16.22 17.65 -12.60
CA THR A 79 17.66 17.46 -12.40
C THR A 79 18.10 16.03 -12.77
N ARG A 80 17.31 15.03 -12.39
CA ARG A 80 17.55 13.63 -12.75
C ARG A 80 17.51 13.42 -14.26
N ARG A 81 16.51 14.01 -14.95
CA ARG A 81 16.37 13.92 -16.43
C ARG A 81 17.56 14.55 -17.14
N SER A 82 18.03 15.71 -16.70
CA SER A 82 19.20 16.38 -17.30
C SER A 82 20.49 15.57 -17.09
N LEU A 83 20.69 14.96 -15.92
CA LEU A 83 21.85 14.10 -15.66
C LEU A 83 21.84 12.82 -16.51
N ARG A 84 20.65 12.25 -16.76
CA ARG A 84 20.52 11.09 -17.65
C ARG A 84 20.77 11.46 -19.12
N ALA A 85 20.28 12.61 -19.58
CA ALA A 85 20.55 13.09 -20.93
C ALA A 85 22.05 13.29 -21.19
N ARG A 86 22.83 13.60 -20.14
CA ARG A 86 24.30 13.70 -20.18
C ARG A 86 25.03 12.35 -20.11
N GLY A 87 24.31 11.23 -20.07
CA GLY A 87 24.91 9.89 -20.03
C GLY A 87 25.51 9.48 -18.68
N VAL A 88 25.17 10.16 -17.59
CA VAL A 88 25.66 9.80 -16.25
C VAL A 88 25.06 8.45 -15.80
N ALA A 89 25.87 7.58 -15.22
CA ALA A 89 25.41 6.29 -14.71
C ALA A 89 24.38 6.46 -13.57
N VAL A 90 23.38 5.58 -13.51
CA VAL A 90 22.28 5.63 -12.53
C VAL A 90 22.75 5.64 -11.06
N PRO A 91 23.79 4.89 -10.65
CA PRO A 91 24.32 4.96 -9.29
C PRO A 91 24.87 6.34 -8.93
N ASP A 92 25.52 7.02 -9.89
CA ASP A 92 26.08 8.36 -9.68
C ASP A 92 25.01 9.44 -9.68
N ILE A 93 23.92 9.24 -10.44
CA ILE A 93 22.74 10.08 -10.38
C ILE A 93 22.13 10.02 -8.96
N ALA A 94 22.00 8.83 -8.37
CA ALA A 94 21.44 8.67 -7.03
C ALA A 94 22.24 9.44 -5.96
N ARG A 95 23.58 9.46 -6.06
CA ARG A 95 24.47 10.20 -5.15
C ARG A 95 24.38 11.72 -5.32
N LYS A 96 23.98 12.21 -6.48
CA LYS A 96 23.88 13.65 -6.77
C LYS A 96 22.51 14.24 -6.41
N LEU A 97 21.50 13.40 -6.21
CA LEU A 97 20.16 13.85 -5.84
C LEU A 97 20.01 13.87 -4.31
N VAL A 98 19.27 14.86 -3.79
CA VAL A 98 19.01 15.02 -2.35
C VAL A 98 17.51 15.13 -2.12
N ILE A 99 16.96 14.27 -1.27
CA ILE A 99 15.52 14.22 -0.97
C ILE A 99 15.09 15.49 -0.21
N PRO A 100 14.13 16.28 -0.74
CA PRO A 100 13.73 17.53 -0.12
C PRO A 100 12.72 17.35 1.03
N ALA A 101 11.95 16.26 1.04
CA ALA A 101 10.82 16.09 1.96
C ALA A 101 10.71 14.68 2.57
N GLY A 102 10.08 14.61 3.75
CA GLY A 102 9.76 13.37 4.46
C GLY A 102 10.84 12.88 5.43
N LYS A 103 10.67 11.66 5.95
CA LYS A 103 11.57 11.04 6.95
C LYS A 103 13.03 10.90 6.49
N ASN A 104 13.27 10.91 5.18
CA ASN A 104 14.59 10.80 4.56
C ASN A 104 15.10 12.12 3.97
N LYS A 105 14.58 13.27 4.43
CA LYS A 105 15.06 14.59 4.01
C LYS A 105 16.57 14.71 4.20
N GLY A 106 17.26 15.26 3.21
CA GLY A 106 18.72 15.44 3.21
C GLY A 106 19.52 14.18 2.87
N LYS A 107 18.88 13.01 2.70
CA LYS A 107 19.55 11.78 2.26
C LYS A 107 19.48 11.62 0.75
N HIS A 108 20.42 10.82 0.23
CA HIS A 108 20.39 10.37 -1.16
C HIS A 108 19.34 9.27 -1.37
N PRO A 109 18.58 9.31 -2.47
CA PRO A 109 17.65 8.24 -2.80
C PRO A 109 18.39 6.92 -3.05
N SER A 110 17.74 5.80 -2.72
CA SER A 110 18.29 4.49 -3.08
C SER A 110 18.31 4.33 -4.60
N VAL A 111 19.27 3.56 -5.10
CA VAL A 111 19.42 3.29 -6.54
C VAL A 111 18.12 2.66 -7.11
N ALA A 112 17.48 1.76 -6.35
CA ALA A 112 16.18 1.18 -6.72
C ALA A 112 15.06 2.24 -6.86
N SER A 113 15.06 3.26 -6.00
CA SER A 113 14.10 4.37 -6.09
C SER A 113 14.28 5.17 -7.38
N VAL A 114 15.54 5.43 -7.77
CA VAL A 114 15.87 6.10 -9.03
C VAL A 114 15.48 5.23 -10.24
N TYR A 115 15.73 3.92 -10.19
CA TYR A 115 15.30 3.00 -11.24
C TYR A 115 13.78 2.92 -11.42
N ARG A 116 13.00 2.90 -10.33
CA ARG A 116 11.53 2.92 -10.44
C ARG A 116 11.03 4.17 -11.17
N VAL A 117 11.56 5.34 -10.79
CA VAL A 117 11.18 6.61 -11.41
C VAL A 117 11.75 6.78 -12.83
N LEU A 118 12.81 6.04 -13.18
CA LEU A 118 13.27 5.90 -14.56
C LEU A 118 12.30 5.04 -15.38
N ALA A 119 11.92 3.88 -14.86
CA ALA A 119 10.98 2.97 -15.52
C ALA A 119 9.60 3.61 -15.75
N ASP A 120 9.07 4.32 -14.75
CA ASP A 120 7.79 5.03 -14.87
C ASP A 120 7.85 6.16 -15.91
N GLY A 121 9.01 6.81 -16.06
CA GLY A 121 9.22 7.90 -17.01
C GLY A 121 9.42 7.43 -18.45
N ASP A 122 10.03 6.26 -18.64
CA ASP A 122 10.21 5.65 -19.97
C ASP A 122 8.93 4.95 -20.43
N ALA A 123 8.12 4.40 -19.51
CA ALA A 123 6.80 3.83 -19.83
C ALA A 123 5.79 4.89 -20.30
N ALA A 124 5.89 6.14 -19.81
CA ALA A 124 5.09 7.26 -20.28
C ALA A 124 5.60 7.86 -21.61
N VAL A 125 6.85 7.55 -21.99
CA VAL A 125 7.50 7.98 -23.24
C VAL A 125 7.72 6.73 -24.09
N GLY A 126 6.63 6.08 -24.51
CA GLY A 126 6.63 5.10 -25.60
C GLY A 126 6.92 5.76 -26.95
N GLY A 127 8.04 6.47 -27.05
CA GLY A 127 8.53 7.16 -28.24
C GLY A 127 10.04 6.97 -28.31
N THR A 128 10.46 5.91 -29.03
CA THR A 128 11.78 5.69 -29.63
C THR A 128 13.00 6.28 -28.90
N VAL A 129 13.58 5.50 -27.99
CA VAL A 129 14.93 5.77 -27.47
C VAL A 129 15.97 5.13 -28.39
N ARG A 130 16.74 5.95 -29.10
CA ARG A 130 17.96 5.52 -29.81
C ARG A 130 19.09 5.32 -28.80
N ILE A 131 19.55 4.09 -28.60
CA ILE A 131 20.77 3.80 -27.85
C ILE A 131 21.87 3.44 -28.86
N GLY A 132 22.84 4.34 -29.02
CA GLY A 132 24.05 4.14 -29.83
C GLY A 132 23.93 4.64 -31.28
N PRO A 133 25.07 4.70 -32.00
CA PRO A 133 25.12 5.25 -33.35
C PRO A 133 24.44 4.30 -34.33
N GLY A 134 23.13 4.48 -34.52
CA GLY A 134 22.44 4.03 -35.73
C GLY A 134 21.61 2.75 -35.66
N ARG A 135 21.32 2.16 -34.48
CA ARG A 135 20.37 1.04 -34.40
C ARG A 135 19.11 1.40 -33.61
N LEU A 136 18.01 1.56 -34.35
CA LEU A 136 16.65 1.53 -33.79
C LEU A 136 16.28 0.07 -33.54
N VAL A 137 15.82 -0.25 -32.33
CA VAL A 137 15.25 -1.55 -32.01
C VAL A 137 13.83 -1.30 -31.51
N CYS A 138 12.85 -1.96 -32.13
CA CYS A 138 11.45 -1.96 -31.70
C CYS A 138 11.21 -3.18 -30.80
N GLY A 139 10.49 -2.98 -29.69
CA GLY A 139 9.92 -4.03 -28.83
C GLY A 139 10.53 -4.07 -27.44
#